data_AF-A0A5N7Y7J2-F1
#
_entry.id   AF-A0A5N7Y7J2-F1
#
_cell.length_a   1.000
_cell.length_b   1.000
_cell.length_c   1.000
_cell.angle_alpha   90.00
_cell.angle_beta   90.00
_cell.angle_gamma   90.00
#
_symmetry.space_group_name_H-M   'P 1'
#
loop_
_entity.id
_entity.type
_entity.pdbx_description
1 polymer ?
#
loop_
_entity_poly.entity_id
_entity_poly.type
_entity_poly.pdbx_seq_one_letter_code
_entity_poly.pdbx_strand_id
1 'polypeptide(L)'
;MKYRLPLRAGLMFVSLLVCAVQSEELFDAEGYRSSQYRSPTPASLDGVQTLDTRALQQLLAERPETHLIDVYRRTWLNERFIDDEPHANLPGSLWLANTGNGNLAALWQRYLAHYLHQASGGDLRHPFVFYCRSDCWLSWNAARRAYTLGYRQLYWYRDGVDAWEQAGLPLVPAQPAELPAAFLTPTATP
;
A
#
# COMPACT_ATOMS: atom_id res chain seq x y z
N MET A 1 54.26 -30.22 60.00
CA MET A 1 54.18 -28.96 59.22
C MET A 1 52.83 -28.94 58.50
N LYS A 2 52.01 -27.92 58.77
CA LYS A 2 50.64 -27.76 58.25
C LYS A 2 50.69 -27.06 56.90
N TYR A 3 50.30 -27.71 55.81
CA TYR A 3 50.17 -27.06 54.50
C TYR A 3 48.79 -26.40 54.37
N ARG A 4 48.78 -25.12 53.98
CA ARG A 4 47.58 -24.30 53.76
C ARG A 4 47.17 -24.32 52.28
N LEU A 5 45.84 -24.34 52.10
CA LEU A 5 45.04 -24.32 50.87
C LEU A 5 45.38 -23.14 49.91
N PRO A 6 45.00 -23.20 48.62
CA PRO A 6 43.68 -22.64 48.29
C PRO A 6 42.91 -23.37 47.17
N LEU A 7 41.66 -23.71 47.50
CA LEU A 7 40.60 -24.11 46.57
C LEU A 7 40.18 -22.88 45.75
N ARG A 8 40.48 -22.87 44.44
CA ARG A 8 39.99 -21.84 43.52
C ARG A 8 38.58 -22.22 43.06
N ALA A 9 37.56 -21.62 43.65
CA ALA A 9 36.21 -21.63 43.12
C ALA A 9 36.18 -20.76 41.86
N GLY A 10 36.16 -21.39 40.68
CA GLY A 10 35.95 -20.70 39.41
C GLY A 10 34.49 -20.33 39.25
N LEU A 11 34.16 -19.04 39.37
CA LEU A 11 32.86 -18.51 39.00
C LEU A 11 32.78 -18.47 37.45
N MET A 12 32.08 -19.42 36.83
CA MET A 12 31.74 -19.32 35.41
C MET A 12 30.64 -18.26 35.25
N PHE A 13 31.00 -17.10 34.71
CA PHE A 13 30.06 -16.08 34.27
C PHE A 13 29.43 -16.55 32.96
N VAL A 14 28.21 -17.07 33.01
CA VAL A 14 27.40 -17.36 31.81
C VAL A 14 26.87 -16.02 31.32
N SER A 15 27.54 -15.43 30.33
CA SER A 15 27.05 -14.26 29.62
C SER A 15 25.81 -14.66 28.81
N LEU A 16 24.61 -14.35 29.31
CA LEU A 16 23.40 -14.37 28.49
C LEU A 16 23.55 -13.32 27.39
N LEU A 17 23.77 -13.78 26.16
CA LEU A 17 23.62 -12.96 24.97
C LEU A 17 22.12 -12.68 24.82
N VAL A 18 21.67 -11.53 25.33
CA VAL A 18 20.32 -11.04 25.04
C VAL A 18 20.33 -10.58 23.59
N CYS A 19 19.88 -11.46 22.67
CA CYS A 19 19.48 -11.03 21.34
C CYS A 19 18.29 -10.09 21.50
N ALA A 20 18.53 -8.79 21.40
CA ALA A 20 17.46 -7.82 21.21
C ALA A 20 16.84 -8.09 19.84
N VAL A 21 15.77 -8.89 19.81
CA VAL A 21 14.85 -8.91 18.68
C VAL A 21 14.22 -7.53 18.65
N GLN A 22 14.67 -6.67 17.75
CA GLN A 22 13.97 -5.42 17.46
C GLN A 22 12.58 -5.83 16.92
N SER A 23 11.53 -5.49 17.65
CA SER A 23 10.18 -5.58 17.12
C SER A 23 10.09 -4.65 15.92
N GLU A 24 9.97 -5.21 14.72
CA GLU A 24 9.68 -4.42 13.53
C GLU A 24 8.33 -3.73 13.73
N GLU A 25 8.32 -2.39 13.79
CA GLU A 25 7.07 -1.65 13.89
C GLU A 25 6.25 -1.91 12.62
N LEU A 26 5.03 -2.43 12.79
CA LEU A 26 4.14 -2.76 11.67
C LEU A 26 3.49 -1.52 11.06
N PHE A 27 3.38 -0.44 11.85
CA PHE A 27 2.77 0.81 11.46
C PHE A 27 3.74 1.97 11.73
N ASP A 28 3.67 3.02 10.92
CA ASP A 28 4.35 4.29 11.21
C ASP A 28 3.61 5.11 12.28
N ALA A 29 4.18 6.26 12.65
CA ALA A 29 3.62 7.14 13.66
C ALA A 29 2.23 7.69 13.27
N GLU A 30 1.97 7.78 11.97
CA GLU A 30 0.69 8.18 11.41
C GLU A 30 -0.29 7.00 11.28
N GLY A 31 0.10 5.77 11.59
CA GLY A 31 -0.73 4.58 11.58
C GLY A 31 -0.89 3.90 10.21
N TYR A 32 -0.06 4.22 9.21
CA TYR A 32 -0.01 3.48 7.95
C TYR A 32 0.84 2.22 8.12
N ARG A 33 0.47 1.13 7.45
CA ARG A 33 1.28 -0.08 7.46
C ARG A 33 2.64 0.21 6.82
N SER A 34 3.73 0.01 7.56
CA SER A 34 5.10 0.31 7.14
C SER A 34 5.88 -0.93 6.68
N SER A 35 5.50 -2.12 7.14
CA SER A 35 6.16 -3.41 6.84
C SER A 35 5.14 -4.54 6.60
N GLN A 36 5.61 -5.71 6.16
CA GLN A 36 4.78 -6.92 6.00
C GLN A 36 3.46 -6.68 5.23
N TYR A 37 3.56 -6.06 4.06
CA TYR A 37 2.41 -5.60 3.28
C TYR A 37 1.49 -6.72 2.76
N ARG A 38 2.00 -7.96 2.65
CA ARG A 38 1.23 -9.15 2.27
C ARG A 38 0.90 -9.96 3.52
N SER A 39 -0.11 -9.53 4.27
CA SER A 39 -0.56 -10.14 5.52
C SER A 39 -2.03 -9.80 5.79
N PRO A 40 -2.73 -10.53 6.69
CA PRO A 40 -4.14 -10.29 6.96
C PRO A 40 -4.44 -8.82 7.24
N THR A 41 -5.41 -8.29 6.51
CA THR A 41 -5.86 -6.90 6.65
C THR A 41 -7.16 -6.83 7.47
N PRO A 42 -7.49 -5.69 8.10
CA PRO A 42 -8.77 -5.49 8.80
C PRO A 42 -9.97 -5.71 7.87
N ALA A 43 -11.13 -5.98 8.45
CA ALA A 43 -12.38 -6.11 7.69
C ALA A 43 -12.93 -4.75 7.21
N SER A 44 -12.56 -3.66 7.90
CA SER A 44 -13.05 -2.31 7.65
C SER A 44 -11.92 -1.27 7.68
N LEU A 45 -12.20 -0.12 7.10
CA LEU A 45 -11.36 1.07 7.14
C LEU A 45 -12.25 2.29 7.40
N ASP A 46 -11.94 3.06 8.44
CA ASP A 46 -12.74 4.24 8.79
C ASP A 46 -12.79 5.25 7.63
N GLY A 47 -13.99 5.72 7.32
CA GLY A 47 -14.21 6.66 6.21
C GLY A 47 -14.13 6.05 4.80
N VAL A 48 -13.97 4.72 4.68
CA VAL A 48 -13.89 4.00 3.41
C VAL A 48 -14.78 2.76 3.47
N GLN A 49 -15.66 2.59 2.49
CA GLN A 49 -16.52 1.41 2.44
C GLN A 49 -15.76 0.20 1.87
N THR A 50 -15.66 -0.89 2.63
CA THR A 50 -15.13 -2.16 2.12
C THR A 50 -16.13 -2.79 1.15
N LEU A 51 -15.64 -3.29 0.01
CA LEU A 51 -16.45 -3.99 -1.00
C LEU A 51 -15.98 -5.44 -1.15
N ASP A 52 -16.93 -6.34 -1.37
CA ASP A 52 -16.70 -7.64 -2.01
C ASP A 52 -16.92 -7.53 -3.53
N THR A 53 -16.72 -8.63 -4.27
CA THR A 53 -16.82 -8.64 -5.73
C THR A 53 -18.22 -8.27 -6.22
N ARG A 54 -19.27 -8.76 -5.53
CA ARG A 54 -20.66 -8.50 -5.92
C ARG A 54 -21.01 -7.02 -5.72
N ALA A 55 -20.65 -6.48 -4.57
CA ALA A 55 -20.87 -5.07 -4.23
C ALA A 55 -20.09 -4.15 -5.18
N LEU A 56 -18.88 -4.54 -5.60
CA LEU A 56 -18.14 -3.81 -6.62
C LEU A 56 -18.86 -3.80 -7.97
N GLN A 57 -19.32 -4.95 -8.46
CA GLN A 57 -20.07 -5.01 -9.72
C GLN A 57 -21.35 -4.16 -9.68
N GLN A 58 -22.07 -4.18 -8.55
CA GLN A 58 -23.24 -3.33 -8.34
C GLN A 58 -22.89 -1.84 -8.37
N LEU A 59 -21.83 -1.45 -7.64
CA LEU A 59 -21.35 -0.06 -7.64
C LEU A 59 -21.00 0.41 -9.06
N LEU A 60 -20.27 -0.41 -9.83
CA LEU A 60 -19.87 -0.04 -11.20
C LEU A 60 -21.08 0.04 -12.16
N ALA A 61 -22.13 -0.75 -11.94
CA ALA A 61 -23.36 -0.67 -12.72
C ALA A 61 -24.19 0.58 -12.37
N GLU A 62 -24.26 0.95 -11.09
CA GLU A 62 -25.02 2.10 -10.60
C GLU A 62 -24.29 3.43 -10.81
N ARG A 63 -22.95 3.40 -10.73
CA ARG A 63 -22.07 4.57 -10.76
C ARG A 63 -20.93 4.35 -11.77
N PRO A 64 -21.22 4.36 -13.08
CA PRO A 64 -20.22 4.11 -14.12
C PRO A 64 -19.11 5.18 -14.18
N GLU A 65 -19.28 6.32 -13.48
CA GLU A 65 -18.24 7.32 -13.30
C GLU A 65 -17.13 6.90 -12.33
N THR A 66 -17.29 5.79 -11.60
CA THR A 66 -16.33 5.33 -10.58
C THR A 66 -14.99 4.94 -11.18
N HIS A 67 -13.92 5.54 -10.65
CA HIS A 67 -12.56 5.17 -11.01
C HIS A 67 -12.02 4.05 -10.10
N LEU A 68 -11.55 2.98 -10.75
CA LEU A 68 -10.81 1.89 -10.12
C LEU A 68 -9.32 2.26 -10.05
N ILE A 69 -8.72 2.16 -8.88
CA ILE A 69 -7.33 2.52 -8.62
C ILE A 69 -6.56 1.28 -8.17
N ASP A 70 -5.71 0.77 -9.06
CA ASP A 70 -4.72 -0.25 -8.71
C ASP A 70 -3.52 0.43 -8.05
N VAL A 71 -3.03 -0.11 -6.94
CA VAL A 71 -1.84 0.40 -6.26
C VAL A 71 -0.74 -0.64 -6.07
N TYR A 72 -0.79 -1.75 -6.82
CA TYR A 72 0.24 -2.78 -6.80
C TYR A 72 1.61 -2.15 -7.11
N ARG A 73 2.66 -2.68 -6.48
CA ARG A 73 4.00 -2.13 -6.64
C ARG A 73 4.54 -2.42 -8.04
N ARG A 74 5.37 -1.50 -8.51
CA ARG A 74 6.19 -1.68 -9.70
C ARG A 74 7.57 -1.11 -9.44
N THR A 75 8.59 -1.88 -9.79
CA THR A 75 9.99 -1.46 -9.67
C THR A 75 10.20 -0.13 -10.38
N TRP A 76 10.82 0.83 -9.68
CA TRP A 76 11.15 2.15 -10.19
C TRP A 76 12.66 2.34 -10.17
N LEU A 77 13.29 2.41 -11.34
CA LEU A 77 14.74 2.56 -11.50
C LEU A 77 15.03 3.49 -12.66
N ASN A 78 16.07 4.31 -12.53
CA ASN A 78 16.50 5.27 -13.57
C ASN A 78 15.31 6.11 -14.09
N GLU A 79 14.51 6.63 -13.17
CA GLU A 79 13.38 7.52 -13.46
C GLU A 79 12.28 6.91 -14.34
N ARG A 80 12.12 5.58 -14.31
CA ARG A 80 11.05 4.87 -15.02
C ARG A 80 10.58 3.64 -14.26
N PHE A 81 9.35 3.21 -14.57
CA PHE A 81 8.86 1.89 -14.20
C PHE A 81 9.57 0.82 -15.04
N ILE A 82 9.92 -0.30 -14.40
CA ILE A 82 10.55 -1.44 -15.05
C ILE A 82 9.49 -2.49 -15.31
N ASP A 83 9.29 -2.83 -16.59
CA ASP A 83 8.33 -3.84 -17.03
C ASP A 83 8.99 -5.23 -17.00
N ASP A 84 9.19 -5.75 -15.78
CA ASP A 84 9.83 -7.04 -15.49
C ASP A 84 8.85 -8.20 -15.27
N GLU A 85 7.60 -7.89 -14.93
CA GLU A 85 6.55 -8.88 -14.67
C GLU A 85 5.21 -8.41 -15.25
N PRO A 86 4.48 -9.26 -15.98
CA PRO A 86 3.14 -8.93 -16.46
C PRO A 86 2.22 -8.52 -15.30
N HIS A 87 1.41 -7.49 -15.51
CA HIS A 87 0.37 -7.07 -14.58
C HIS A 87 -0.93 -6.85 -15.34
N ALA A 88 -2.03 -7.24 -14.71
CA ALA A 88 -3.35 -7.08 -15.28
C ALA A 88 -4.28 -6.43 -14.26
N ASN A 89 -5.09 -5.52 -14.76
CA ASN A 89 -6.04 -4.75 -13.97
C ASN A 89 -7.46 -5.25 -14.19
N LEU A 90 -8.35 -4.84 -13.28
CA LEU A 90 -9.77 -4.75 -13.60
C LEU A 90 -9.96 -3.78 -14.79
N PRO A 91 -10.92 -4.04 -15.70
CA PRO A 91 -11.14 -3.17 -16.85
C PRO A 91 -11.44 -1.72 -16.44
N GLY A 92 -10.77 -0.77 -17.07
CA GLY A 92 -10.96 0.67 -16.80
C GLY A 92 -10.15 1.22 -15.62
N SER A 93 -9.33 0.41 -14.95
CA SER A 93 -8.51 0.89 -13.83
C SER A 93 -7.37 1.81 -14.26
N LEU A 94 -7.10 2.79 -13.40
CA LEU A 94 -5.88 3.57 -13.37
C LEU A 94 -4.88 2.92 -12.41
N TRP A 95 -3.69 2.57 -12.88
CA TRP A 95 -2.66 1.99 -12.02
C TRP A 95 -1.72 3.06 -11.47
N LEU A 96 -1.89 3.37 -10.18
CA LEU A 96 -1.07 4.31 -9.42
C LEU A 96 -0.07 3.54 -8.56
N ALA A 97 0.92 2.93 -9.22
CA ALA A 97 1.91 2.07 -8.58
C ALA A 97 2.65 2.77 -7.42
N ASN A 98 3.02 1.99 -6.41
CA ASN A 98 3.83 2.41 -5.25
C ASN A 98 3.18 3.42 -4.29
N THR A 99 1.99 3.94 -4.58
CA THR A 99 1.26 4.91 -3.73
C THR A 99 0.77 4.35 -2.39
N GLY A 100 0.73 3.02 -2.26
CA GLY A 100 0.37 2.32 -1.03
C GLY A 100 1.50 2.10 -0.02
N ASN A 101 2.73 2.52 -0.30
CA ASN A 101 3.86 2.35 0.63
C ASN A 101 3.60 3.07 1.97
N GLY A 102 3.99 2.49 3.10
CA GLY A 102 3.81 3.12 4.43
C GLY A 102 4.56 4.43 4.54
N ASN A 103 5.90 4.36 4.56
CA ASN A 103 6.75 5.55 4.45
C ASN A 103 6.74 6.08 3.01
N LEU A 104 5.74 6.88 2.67
CA LEU A 104 5.50 7.32 1.30
C LEU A 104 6.33 8.56 0.97
N ALA A 105 7.29 8.43 0.04
CA ALA A 105 8.06 9.55 -0.45
C ALA A 105 7.17 10.66 -1.05
N ALA A 106 7.60 11.92 -0.93
CA ALA A 106 6.85 13.09 -1.42
C ALA A 106 6.49 12.99 -2.91
N LEU A 107 7.36 12.35 -3.70
CA LEU A 107 7.10 12.07 -5.11
C LEU A 107 5.80 11.27 -5.30
N TRP A 108 5.64 10.17 -4.56
CA TRP A 108 4.49 9.28 -4.67
C TRP A 108 3.22 9.91 -4.08
N GLN A 109 3.36 10.76 -3.06
CA GLN A 109 2.25 11.56 -2.53
C GLN A 109 1.70 12.51 -3.61
N ARG A 110 2.58 13.25 -4.29
CA ARG A 110 2.21 14.15 -5.39
C ARG A 110 1.62 13.40 -6.58
N TYR A 111 2.20 12.25 -6.93
CA TYR A 111 1.71 11.37 -7.98
C TYR A 111 0.28 10.90 -7.69
N LEU A 112 -0.01 10.40 -6.48
CA LEU A 112 -1.36 10.02 -6.07
C LEU A 112 -2.33 11.19 -6.16
N ALA A 113 -2.00 12.33 -5.52
CA ALA A 113 -2.88 13.49 -5.47
C ALA A 113 -3.18 14.05 -6.86
N HIS A 114 -2.18 14.12 -7.74
CA HIS A 114 -2.31 14.58 -9.12
C HIS A 114 -3.32 13.74 -9.90
N TYR A 115 -3.17 12.42 -9.90
CA TYR A 115 -4.02 11.55 -10.68
C TYR A 115 -5.44 11.46 -10.13
N LEU A 116 -5.62 11.47 -8.81
CA LEU A 116 -6.96 11.55 -8.23
C LEU A 116 -7.65 12.88 -8.59
N HIS A 117 -6.92 13.99 -8.53
CA HIS A 117 -7.46 15.29 -8.94
C HIS A 117 -7.82 15.31 -10.43
N GLN A 118 -6.96 14.80 -11.30
CA GLN A 118 -7.21 14.73 -12.74
C GLN A 118 -8.42 13.86 -13.05
N ALA A 119 -8.50 12.65 -12.47
CA ALA A 119 -9.58 11.70 -12.69
C ALA A 119 -10.94 12.23 -12.19
N SER A 120 -10.93 12.96 -11.07
CA SER A 120 -12.14 13.57 -10.51
C SER A 120 -12.50 14.94 -11.09
N GLY A 121 -11.63 15.57 -11.89
CA GLY A 121 -11.74 16.99 -12.24
C GLY A 121 -11.73 17.91 -11.01
N GLY A 122 -11.12 17.47 -9.90
CA GLY A 122 -11.11 18.18 -8.62
C GLY A 122 -12.34 17.96 -7.73
N ASP A 123 -13.32 17.14 -8.14
CA ASP A 123 -14.48 16.84 -7.29
C ASP A 123 -14.13 15.84 -6.17
N LEU A 124 -14.09 16.32 -4.92
CA LEU A 124 -13.83 15.50 -3.73
C LEU A 124 -14.93 14.45 -3.45
N ARG A 125 -16.07 14.52 -4.13
CA ARG A 125 -17.15 13.53 -4.05
C ARG A 125 -17.13 12.53 -5.21
N HIS A 126 -16.14 12.61 -6.10
CA HIS A 126 -15.95 11.61 -7.13
C HIS A 126 -15.68 10.22 -6.51
N PRO A 127 -16.37 9.16 -6.97
CA PRO A 127 -16.20 7.82 -6.40
C PRO A 127 -14.89 7.15 -6.85
N PHE A 128 -14.11 6.66 -5.87
CA PHE A 128 -12.88 5.90 -6.12
C PHE A 128 -12.90 4.56 -5.39
N VAL A 129 -12.54 3.50 -6.11
CA VAL A 129 -12.32 2.16 -5.54
C VAL A 129 -10.84 1.85 -5.56
N PHE A 130 -10.23 1.65 -4.40
CA PHE A 130 -8.84 1.24 -4.30
C PHE A 130 -8.73 -0.28 -4.18
N TYR A 131 -7.78 -0.88 -4.91
CA TYR A 131 -7.54 -2.31 -4.84
C TYR A 131 -6.07 -2.67 -5.09
N CYS A 132 -5.72 -3.91 -4.78
CA CYS A 132 -4.41 -4.52 -4.98
C CYS A 132 -4.67 -6.03 -5.18
N ARG A 133 -4.05 -6.87 -4.36
CA ARG A 133 -4.31 -8.31 -4.22
C ARG A 133 -4.96 -8.60 -2.88
N SER A 134 -5.38 -9.85 -2.65
CA SER A 134 -5.80 -10.28 -1.32
C SER A 134 -4.68 -10.07 -0.31
N ASP A 135 -5.09 -9.71 0.91
CA ASP A 135 -4.19 -9.45 2.04
C ASP A 135 -3.10 -8.42 1.71
N CYS A 136 -3.45 -7.38 0.95
CA CYS A 136 -2.53 -6.32 0.55
C CYS A 136 -2.79 -5.01 1.31
N TRP A 137 -1.88 -4.66 2.22
CA TRP A 137 -1.93 -3.40 2.96
C TRP A 137 -1.68 -2.15 2.11
N LEU A 138 -1.17 -2.30 0.88
CA LEU A 138 -0.91 -1.15 -0.01
C LEU A 138 -2.22 -0.45 -0.41
N SER A 139 -3.27 -1.22 -0.75
CA SER A 139 -4.58 -0.65 -1.10
C SER A 139 -5.28 -0.03 0.10
N TRP A 140 -5.13 -0.64 1.29
CA TRP A 140 -5.60 -0.04 2.55
C TRP A 140 -4.95 1.32 2.81
N ASN A 141 -3.62 1.39 2.71
CA ASN A 141 -2.86 2.62 2.91
C ASN A 141 -3.26 3.70 1.88
N ALA A 142 -3.39 3.33 0.61
CA ALA A 142 -3.75 4.27 -0.46
C ALA A 142 -5.18 4.83 -0.29
N ALA A 143 -6.15 3.98 0.05
CA ALA A 143 -7.52 4.41 0.33
C ALA A 143 -7.57 5.39 1.51
N ARG A 144 -6.83 5.10 2.58
CA ARG A 144 -6.71 5.99 3.74
C ARG A 144 -6.06 7.34 3.38
N ARG A 145 -5.09 7.34 2.45
CA ARG A 145 -4.51 8.59 1.92
C ARG A 145 -5.50 9.40 1.12
N ALA A 146 -6.29 8.77 0.26
CA ALA A 146 -7.37 9.46 -0.45
C ALA A 146 -8.37 10.11 0.52
N TYR A 147 -8.70 9.43 1.62
CA TYR A 147 -9.54 10.01 2.68
C TYR A 147 -8.90 11.25 3.31
N THR A 148 -7.59 11.17 3.60
CA THR A 148 -6.80 12.29 4.15
C THR A 148 -6.70 13.46 3.18
N LEU A 149 -6.69 13.21 1.87
CA LEU A 149 -6.73 14.22 0.81
C LEU A 149 -8.09 14.92 0.67
N GLY A 150 -9.12 14.46 1.39
CA GLY A 150 -10.44 15.09 1.40
C GLY A 150 -11.51 14.36 0.58
N TYR A 151 -11.16 13.29 -0.14
CA TYR A 151 -12.15 12.50 -0.87
C TYR A 151 -13.09 11.77 0.10
N ARG A 152 -14.36 11.63 -0.28
CA ARG A 152 -15.41 11.08 0.61
C ARG A 152 -16.16 9.88 0.06
N GLN A 153 -16.27 9.74 -1.26
CA GLN A 153 -16.88 8.57 -1.89
C GLN A 153 -15.79 7.52 -2.13
N LEU A 154 -15.30 6.93 -1.05
CA LEU A 154 -14.15 6.02 -1.07
C LEU A 154 -14.57 4.60 -0.77
N TYR A 155 -14.05 3.70 -1.60
CA TYR A 155 -14.29 2.27 -1.50
C TYR A 155 -12.97 1.52 -1.52
N TRP A 156 -12.93 0.39 -0.83
CA TRP A 156 -11.77 -0.49 -0.80
C TRP A 156 -12.20 -1.91 -1.16
N TYR A 157 -11.79 -2.36 -2.34
CA TYR A 157 -12.02 -3.73 -2.77
C TYR A 157 -10.90 -4.61 -2.21
N ARG A 158 -11.15 -5.12 -1.01
CA ARG A 158 -10.14 -5.70 -0.10
C ARG A 158 -9.42 -6.91 -0.67
N ASP A 159 -10.16 -7.80 -1.32
CA ASP A 159 -9.62 -9.06 -1.87
C ASP A 159 -9.12 -8.88 -3.31
N GLY A 160 -9.30 -7.69 -3.88
CA GLY A 160 -8.61 -7.21 -5.06
C GLY A 160 -8.70 -8.12 -6.29
N VAL A 161 -7.63 -8.10 -7.09
CA VAL A 161 -7.57 -8.84 -8.36
C VAL A 161 -7.72 -10.35 -8.17
N ASP A 162 -7.28 -10.90 -7.03
CA ASP A 162 -7.35 -12.35 -6.78
C ASP A 162 -8.82 -12.81 -6.68
N ALA A 163 -9.68 -12.09 -5.96
CA ALA A 163 -11.11 -12.39 -5.89
C ALA A 163 -11.85 -12.11 -7.20
N TRP A 164 -11.40 -11.10 -7.97
CA TRP A 164 -11.98 -10.78 -9.27
C TRP A 164 -11.73 -11.91 -10.28
N GLU A 165 -10.50 -12.42 -10.33
CA GLU A 165 -10.11 -13.54 -11.17
C GLU A 165 -10.81 -14.84 -10.75
N GLN A 166 -10.91 -15.11 -9.44
CA GLN A 166 -11.65 -16.27 -8.91
C GLN A 166 -13.13 -16.26 -9.28
N ALA A 167 -13.72 -15.07 -9.44
CA ALA A 167 -15.09 -14.91 -9.94
C ALA A 167 -15.22 -15.10 -11.46
N GLY A 168 -14.13 -15.40 -12.18
CA GLY A 168 -14.12 -15.59 -13.63
C GLY A 168 -14.32 -14.31 -14.43
N LEU A 169 -14.05 -13.15 -13.82
CA LEU A 169 -14.23 -11.84 -14.44
C LEU A 169 -13.00 -11.43 -15.26
N PRO A 170 -13.17 -10.64 -16.34
CA PRO A 170 -12.06 -10.33 -17.25
C PRO A 170 -11.03 -9.42 -16.60
N LEU A 171 -9.76 -9.64 -16.96
CA LEU A 171 -8.63 -8.77 -16.64
C LEU A 171 -8.03 -8.22 -17.94
N VAL A 172 -7.42 -7.04 -17.85
CA VAL A 172 -6.76 -6.38 -18.99
C VAL A 172 -5.29 -6.12 -18.67
N PRO A 173 -4.34 -6.41 -19.57
CA PRO A 173 -2.95 -6.01 -19.39
C PRO A 173 -2.84 -4.51 -19.11
N ALA A 174 -2.00 -4.14 -18.16
CA ALA A 174 -1.89 -2.77 -17.71
C ALA A 174 -0.43 -2.33 -17.53
N GLN A 175 -0.24 -1.02 -17.63
CA GLN A 175 1.02 -0.34 -17.31
C GLN A 175 0.72 0.76 -16.28
N PRO A 176 1.67 1.09 -15.39
CA PRO A 176 1.47 2.18 -14.44
C PRO A 176 1.22 3.50 -15.18
N ALA A 177 0.40 4.36 -14.59
CA ALA A 177 0.25 5.71 -15.11
C ALA A 177 1.61 6.42 -15.09
N GLU A 178 1.92 7.17 -16.14
CA GLU A 178 3.22 7.81 -16.29
C GLU A 178 3.52 8.73 -15.10
N LEU A 179 4.77 8.75 -14.63
CA LEU A 179 5.18 9.75 -13.66
C LEU A 179 5.48 11.06 -14.41
N PRO A 180 4.74 12.17 -14.16
CA PRO A 180 4.99 13.40 -14.89
C PRO A 180 6.45 13.88 -14.69
N ALA A 181 7.15 14.22 -15.77
CA ALA A 181 8.56 14.63 -15.70
C ALA A 181 8.78 15.84 -14.76
N ALA A 182 7.80 16.76 -14.70
CA ALA A 182 7.79 17.89 -13.76
C ALA A 182 7.82 17.46 -12.28
N PHE A 183 7.58 16.18 -11.97
CA PHE A 183 7.61 15.67 -10.60
C PHE A 183 8.99 15.21 -10.17
N LEU A 184 9.90 14.95 -11.11
CA LEU A 184 11.27 14.51 -10.87
C LEU A 184 12.21 15.68 -10.54
N THR A 185 11.88 16.88 -10.99
CA THR A 185 12.58 18.09 -10.54
C THR A 185 12.15 18.41 -9.12
N PRO A 186 13.07 18.51 -8.15
CA PRO A 186 12.75 19.10 -6.86
C PRO A 186 12.29 20.53 -7.13
N THR A 187 11.00 20.80 -7.01
CA THR A 187 10.52 22.18 -7.06
C THR A 187 11.18 22.87 -5.87
N ALA A 188 11.98 23.91 -6.13
CA ALA A 188 12.46 24.77 -5.06
C ALA A 188 11.24 25.16 -4.22
N THR A 189 11.32 24.88 -2.92
CA THR A 189 10.28 25.17 -1.93
C THR A 189 9.75 26.60 -2.13
N PRO A 190 8.43 26.85 -2.00
CA PRO A 190 7.91 28.22 -1.95
C PRO A 190 8.61 29.08 -0.90
#